data_AF-A0A8D9E3J4-F1
#
_entry.id   AF-A0A8D9E3J4-F1
#
_cell.length_a   1.000
_cell.length_b   1.000
_cell.length_c   1.000
_cell.angle_alpha   90.00
_cell.angle_beta   90.00
_cell.angle_gamma   90.00
#
_symmetry.space_group_name_H-M   'P 1'
#
loop_
_entity.id
_entity.type
_entity.pdbx_description
1 polymer ?
#
loop_
_entity_poly.entity_id
_entity_poly.type
_entity_poly.pdbx_seq_one_letter_code
_entity_poly.pdbx_strand_id
1 'polypeptide(L)'
;MCSKTKICADCSATDPKWGILNKGVFVCDACCSIHRSLGRHISQVKYLDSSTWPPSLLSMLMTLTNGGANCLWEHSLCESKANKNQKKPSSSDPLQRKAEFIKAKYEQLSFVLRSSDTEEDLNQQLHSSVRTSNLDTSLRLLSQGADPNYFYQDKGNRPLHVAATAGQLLQLELLMIYGADAHLLDSKGNTPLNYRTIYSKISSWTFTTSWTDEK
;
A
#
# COMPACT_ATOMS: atom_id res chain seq x y z
N MET A 1 15.24 5.11 -22.58
CA MET A 1 14.47 4.74 -21.37
C MET A 1 13.27 3.92 -21.81
N CYS A 2 13.26 2.61 -21.54
CA CYS A 2 12.11 1.76 -21.90
C CYS A 2 10.98 2.11 -20.91
N SER A 3 10.07 2.98 -21.34
CA SER A 3 8.85 3.31 -20.57
C SER A 3 8.04 2.02 -20.49
N LYS A 4 8.12 1.29 -19.37
CA LYS A 4 7.18 0.21 -19.08
C LYS A 4 5.79 0.86 -19.08
N THR A 5 4.99 0.57 -20.12
CA THR A 5 3.62 1.06 -20.21
C THR A 5 2.89 0.62 -18.95
N LYS A 6 2.44 1.59 -18.16
CA LYS A 6 1.63 1.30 -16.98
C LYS A 6 0.33 0.67 -17.46
N ILE A 7 -0.07 -0.43 -16.83
CA ILE A 7 -1.34 -1.10 -17.10
C ILE A 7 -2.18 -1.11 -15.83
N CYS A 8 -3.49 -1.08 -16.01
CA CYS A 8 -4.46 -1.25 -14.96
C CYS A 8 -4.23 -2.61 -14.28
N ALA A 9 -4.06 -2.59 -12.98
CA ALA A 9 -3.81 -3.77 -12.17
C ALA A 9 -5.00 -4.73 -12.14
N ASP A 10 -6.21 -4.32 -12.52
CA ASP A 10 -7.40 -5.18 -12.44
C ASP A 10 -7.90 -5.70 -13.78
N CYS A 11 -7.74 -4.92 -14.85
CA CYS A 11 -8.26 -5.30 -16.17
C CYS A 11 -7.24 -5.17 -17.32
N SER A 12 -5.99 -4.83 -17.01
CA SER A 12 -4.90 -4.69 -17.97
C SER A 12 -5.10 -3.59 -19.04
N ALA A 13 -6.07 -2.69 -18.86
CA ALA A 13 -6.20 -1.48 -19.69
C ALA A 13 -4.92 -0.64 -19.62
N THR A 14 -4.52 -0.04 -20.74
CA THR A 14 -3.33 0.82 -20.80
C THR A 14 -3.59 2.19 -20.18
N ASP A 15 -2.50 2.86 -19.77
CA ASP A 15 -2.51 4.25 -19.28
C ASP A 15 -3.48 4.51 -18.11
N PRO A 16 -3.35 3.76 -16.99
CA PRO A 16 -4.16 3.99 -15.80
C PRO A 16 -3.86 5.37 -15.19
N LYS A 17 -4.93 6.08 -14.79
CA LYS A 17 -4.87 7.44 -14.22
C LYS A 17 -5.08 7.51 -12.71
N TRP A 18 -5.29 6.38 -12.05
CA TRP A 18 -5.56 6.32 -10.62
C TRP A 18 -4.56 5.44 -9.89
N GLY A 19 -4.08 5.89 -8.74
CA GLY A 19 -3.31 5.08 -7.79
C GLY A 19 -4.21 4.57 -6.66
N ILE A 20 -4.08 3.29 -6.32
CA ILE A 20 -4.65 2.72 -5.09
C ILE A 20 -3.50 2.60 -4.08
N LEU A 21 -3.38 3.61 -3.22
CA LEU A 21 -2.18 3.86 -2.42
C LEU A 21 -1.84 2.69 -1.50
N ASN A 22 -2.82 2.23 -0.71
CA ASN A 22 -2.66 1.13 0.24
C ASN A 22 -2.53 -0.25 -0.43
N LYS A 23 -2.66 -0.34 -1.76
CA LYS A 23 -2.46 -1.58 -2.52
C LYS A 23 -1.22 -1.54 -3.38
N GLY A 24 -0.61 -0.36 -3.57
CA GLY A 24 0.60 -0.20 -4.36
C GLY A 24 0.39 -0.44 -5.86
N VAL A 25 -0.79 -0.10 -6.41
CA VAL A 25 -1.14 -0.38 -7.81
C VAL A 25 -1.76 0.82 -8.53
N PHE A 26 -1.71 0.81 -9.87
CA PHE A 26 -2.45 1.74 -10.72
C PHE A 26 -3.68 1.08 -11.36
N VAL A 27 -4.76 1.83 -11.52
CA VAL A 27 -6.02 1.37 -12.12
C VAL A 27 -6.60 2.40 -13.12
N CYS A 28 -7.39 1.93 -14.09
CA CYS A 28 -8.08 2.79 -15.05
C CYS A 28 -9.35 3.41 -14.45
N ASP A 29 -9.97 4.37 -15.13
CA ASP A 29 -11.18 5.08 -14.66
C ASP A 29 -12.32 4.12 -14.30
N ALA A 30 -12.57 3.13 -15.15
CA ALA A 30 -13.63 2.14 -14.92
C ALA A 30 -13.40 1.33 -13.63
N CYS A 31 -12.16 0.87 -13.38
CA CYS A 31 -11.85 0.12 -12.16
C CYS A 31 -11.81 1.03 -10.94
N CYS A 32 -11.35 2.29 -11.09
CA CYS A 32 -11.38 3.28 -10.02
C CYS A 32 -12.81 3.55 -9.52
N SER A 33 -13.80 3.64 -10.42
CA SER A 33 -15.20 3.82 -10.03
C SER A 33 -15.69 2.72 -9.07
N ILE A 34 -15.22 1.48 -9.26
CA ILE A 34 -15.53 0.35 -8.38
C ILE A 34 -14.76 0.48 -7.07
N HIS A 35 -13.47 0.80 -7.11
CA HIS A 35 -12.67 1.03 -5.89
C HIS A 35 -13.27 2.10 -4.98
N ARG A 36 -13.85 3.17 -5.54
CA ARG A 36 -14.57 4.18 -4.76
C ARG A 36 -15.76 3.59 -4.00
N SER A 37 -16.49 2.65 -4.60
CA SER A 37 -17.63 1.98 -3.94
C SER A 37 -17.23 1.04 -2.79
N LEU A 38 -15.97 0.59 -2.72
CA LEU A 38 -15.47 -0.24 -1.62
C LEU A 38 -15.17 0.56 -0.34
N GLY A 39 -15.01 1.88 -0.46
CA GLY A 39 -14.64 2.75 0.66
C GLY A 39 -13.15 2.73 1.02
N ARG A 40 -12.75 3.79 1.75
CA ARG A 40 -11.33 4.11 2.04
C ARG A 40 -10.61 3.09 2.92
N HIS A 41 -11.35 2.34 3.73
CA HIS A 41 -10.80 1.27 4.57
C HIS A 41 -10.31 0.08 3.74
N ILE A 42 -10.85 -0.12 2.54
CA ILE A 42 -10.38 -1.14 1.57
C ILE A 42 -9.46 -0.51 0.54
N SER A 43 -9.84 0.62 -0.05
CA SER A 43 -9.14 1.24 -1.19
C SER A 43 -8.99 2.76 -1.03
N GLN A 44 -7.74 3.20 -0.92
CA GLN A 44 -7.40 4.62 -0.85
C GLN A 44 -7.01 5.12 -2.25
N VAL A 45 -7.95 5.80 -2.92
CA VAL A 45 -7.82 6.25 -4.31
C VAL A 45 -7.14 7.63 -4.40
N LYS A 46 -6.27 7.84 -5.40
CA LYS A 46 -5.73 9.16 -5.76
C LYS A 46 -5.52 9.30 -7.27
N TYR A 47 -5.96 10.42 -7.84
CA TYR A 47 -5.79 10.73 -9.27
C TYR A 47 -4.36 11.16 -9.60
N LEU A 48 -3.73 10.60 -10.63
CA LEU A 48 -2.32 10.81 -10.99
C LEU A 48 -1.97 12.24 -11.45
N ASP A 49 -2.92 12.94 -12.07
CA ASP A 49 -2.72 14.28 -12.64
C ASP A 49 -3.35 15.38 -11.75
N SER A 50 -3.55 15.06 -10.47
CA SER A 50 -3.86 16.06 -9.45
C SER A 50 -2.65 16.98 -9.28
N SER A 51 -2.86 18.30 -9.28
CA SER A 51 -1.85 19.36 -9.29
C SER A 51 -0.87 19.36 -8.11
N THR A 52 -0.99 18.43 -7.16
CA THR A 52 -0.07 18.28 -6.03
C THR A 52 0.02 16.81 -5.56
N TRP A 53 0.96 16.07 -6.14
CA TRP A 53 1.44 14.81 -5.56
C TRP A 53 2.69 15.05 -4.71
N PRO A 54 2.69 14.64 -3.43
CA PRO A 54 3.93 14.55 -2.68
C PRO A 54 4.91 13.63 -3.44
N PRO A 55 6.14 14.08 -3.77
CA PRO A 55 7.07 13.28 -4.56
C PRO A 55 7.41 11.94 -3.90
N SER A 56 7.47 11.90 -2.57
CA SER A 56 7.67 10.69 -1.77
C SER A 56 6.52 9.70 -1.92
N LEU A 57 5.28 10.16 -1.89
CA LEU A 57 4.09 9.33 -2.06
C LEU A 57 4.02 8.71 -3.46
N LEU A 58 4.31 9.50 -4.51
CA LEU A 58 4.39 8.98 -5.88
C LEU A 58 5.54 7.97 -6.02
N SER A 59 6.69 8.26 -5.42
CA SER A 59 7.86 7.36 -5.45
C SER A 59 7.59 6.04 -4.72
N MET A 60 6.86 6.08 -3.61
CA MET A 60 6.41 4.89 -2.88
C MET A 60 5.49 4.04 -3.75
N LEU A 61 4.45 4.63 -4.34
CA LEU A 61 3.50 3.93 -5.21
C LEU A 61 4.18 3.32 -6.45
N MET A 62 5.07 4.08 -7.09
CA MET A 62 5.85 3.61 -8.23
C MET A 62 6.79 2.46 -7.85
N THR A 63 7.45 2.55 -6.69
CA THR A 63 8.34 1.49 -6.19
C THR A 63 7.55 0.19 -5.99
N LEU A 64 6.40 0.24 -5.31
CA LEU A 64 5.54 -0.92 -5.11
C LEU A 64 5.02 -1.50 -6.43
N THR A 65 4.55 -0.63 -7.33
CA THR A 65 4.04 -1.09 -8.64
C THR A 65 5.15 -1.80 -9.43
N ASN A 66 6.35 -1.22 -9.46
CA ASN A 66 7.49 -1.78 -10.18
C ASN A 66 8.09 -3.02 -9.50
N GLY A 67 7.96 -3.13 -8.18
CA GLY A 67 8.32 -4.30 -7.38
C GLY A 67 7.34 -5.47 -7.53
N GLY A 68 6.22 -5.26 -8.25
CA GLY A 68 5.24 -6.32 -8.50
C GLY A 68 4.24 -6.48 -7.36
N ALA A 69 3.87 -5.41 -6.66
CA ALA A 69 2.84 -5.42 -5.63
C ALA A 69 1.53 -6.09 -6.09
N ASN A 70 1.20 -6.03 -7.39
CA ASN A 70 0.02 -6.72 -7.91
C ASN A 70 0.07 -8.25 -7.73
N CYS A 71 1.26 -8.86 -7.74
CA CYS A 71 1.44 -10.30 -7.49
C CYS A 71 1.07 -10.71 -6.06
N LEU A 72 1.05 -9.77 -5.10
CA LEU A 72 0.55 -10.03 -3.75
C LEU A 72 -0.96 -10.29 -3.77
N TRP A 73 -1.69 -9.46 -4.51
CA TRP A 73 -3.15 -9.48 -4.61
C TRP A 73 -3.68 -10.49 -5.63
N GLU A 74 -2.81 -11.07 -6.47
CA GLU A 74 -3.14 -12.04 -7.52
C GLU A 74 -2.33 -13.33 -7.39
N HIS A 75 -1.78 -13.63 -6.19
CA HIS A 75 -0.83 -14.73 -5.99
C HIS A 75 -1.33 -16.07 -6.56
N SER A 76 -2.56 -16.48 -6.23
CA SER A 76 -3.11 -17.75 -6.73
C SER A 76 -3.48 -17.73 -8.21
N LEU A 77 -3.63 -16.55 -8.83
CA LEU A 77 -3.86 -16.42 -10.27
C LEU A 77 -2.57 -16.60 -11.08
N CYS A 78 -1.41 -16.39 -10.46
CA CYS A 78 -0.11 -16.64 -11.05
C CYS A 78 0.28 -18.12 -11.04
N GLU A 79 -0.41 -18.97 -10.27
CA GLU A 79 -0.14 -20.41 -10.23
C GLU A 79 -0.79 -21.14 -11.41
N SER A 80 -0.06 -22.07 -12.01
CA SER A 80 -0.49 -22.84 -13.19
C SER A 80 -1.74 -23.72 -12.96
N LYS A 81 -2.19 -23.87 -11.71
CA LYS A 81 -3.40 -24.60 -11.30
C LYS A 81 -4.61 -23.70 -11.08
N ALA A 82 -4.53 -22.40 -11.41
CA ALA A 82 -5.64 -21.47 -11.25
C ALA A 82 -6.93 -22.04 -11.87
N ASN A 83 -8.01 -22.01 -11.09
CA ASN A 83 -9.32 -22.46 -11.54
C ASN A 83 -9.70 -21.68 -12.81
N LYS A 84 -10.09 -22.37 -13.90
CA LYS A 84 -10.45 -21.77 -15.19
C LYS A 84 -11.54 -20.68 -15.06
N ASN A 85 -12.32 -20.71 -13.98
CA ASN A 85 -13.40 -19.76 -13.69
C ASN A 85 -12.94 -18.47 -13.01
N GLN A 86 -11.71 -18.40 -12.46
CA GLN A 86 -11.16 -17.21 -11.81
C GLN A 86 -10.12 -16.58 -12.73
N LYS A 87 -10.59 -15.89 -13.78
CA LYS A 87 -9.73 -15.17 -14.71
C LYS A 87 -9.86 -13.67 -14.51
N LYS A 88 -8.71 -13.01 -14.49
CA LYS A 88 -8.62 -11.54 -14.55
C LYS A 88 -9.41 -11.01 -15.76
N PRO A 89 -10.26 -9.99 -15.58
CA PRO A 89 -10.99 -9.39 -16.69
C PRO A 89 -10.02 -8.68 -17.65
N SER A 90 -10.48 -8.47 -18.87
CA SER A 90 -9.85 -7.63 -19.88
C SER A 90 -10.41 -6.20 -19.84
N SER A 91 -9.77 -5.30 -20.59
CA SER A 91 -10.17 -3.90 -20.66
C SER A 91 -11.57 -3.71 -21.26
N SER A 92 -12.01 -4.60 -22.13
CA SER A 92 -13.33 -4.57 -22.78
C SER A 92 -14.44 -5.28 -22.00
N ASP A 93 -14.12 -6.01 -20.93
CA ASP A 93 -15.14 -6.70 -20.14
C ASP A 93 -16.11 -5.72 -19.46
N PRO A 94 -17.39 -6.11 -19.28
CA PRO A 94 -18.41 -5.28 -18.64
C PRO A 94 -18.04 -4.87 -17.21
N LEU A 95 -18.57 -3.74 -16.76
CA LEU A 95 -18.30 -3.20 -15.41
C LEU A 95 -18.70 -4.18 -14.30
N GLN A 96 -19.80 -4.91 -14.49
CA GLN A 96 -20.26 -5.94 -13.55
C GLN A 96 -19.19 -7.00 -13.29
N ARG A 97 -18.59 -7.54 -14.35
CA ARG A 97 -17.52 -8.54 -14.25
C ARG A 97 -16.26 -7.97 -13.58
N LYS A 98 -15.91 -6.72 -13.91
CA LYS A 98 -14.80 -6.03 -13.24
C LYS A 98 -15.08 -5.84 -11.75
N ALA A 99 -16.32 -5.52 -11.38
CA ALA A 99 -16.72 -5.31 -9.98
C ALA A 99 -16.63 -6.60 -9.16
N GLU A 100 -17.11 -7.72 -9.71
CA GLU A 100 -16.98 -9.04 -9.09
C GLU A 100 -15.50 -9.41 -8.85
N PHE A 101 -14.65 -9.20 -9.86
CA PHE A 101 -13.21 -9.46 -9.72
C PHE A 101 -12.55 -8.57 -8.68
N ILE A 102 -12.81 -7.27 -8.70
CA ILE A 102 -12.20 -6.29 -7.78
C ILE A 102 -12.64 -6.56 -6.33
N LYS A 103 -13.91 -6.91 -6.10
CA LYS A 103 -14.40 -7.35 -4.77
C LYS A 103 -13.71 -8.63 -4.31
N ALA A 104 -13.63 -9.65 -5.17
CA ALA A 104 -12.91 -10.88 -4.85
C ALA A 104 -11.44 -10.61 -4.49
N LYS A 105 -10.79 -9.72 -5.25
CA LYS A 105 -9.38 -9.38 -5.09
C LYS A 105 -9.07 -8.62 -3.81
N TYR A 106 -9.84 -7.57 -3.47
CA TYR A 106 -9.47 -6.62 -2.43
C TYR A 106 -10.34 -6.65 -1.17
N GLU A 107 -11.61 -7.01 -1.30
CA GLU A 107 -12.55 -7.11 -0.17
C GLU A 107 -12.53 -8.53 0.42
N GLN A 108 -12.61 -9.55 -0.44
CA GLN A 108 -12.64 -10.95 -0.03
C GLN A 108 -11.25 -11.57 0.08
N LEU A 109 -10.22 -10.90 -0.46
CA LEU A 109 -8.82 -11.33 -0.49
C LEU A 109 -8.66 -12.76 -1.05
N SER A 110 -9.47 -13.14 -2.03
CA SER A 110 -9.60 -14.52 -2.55
C SER A 110 -8.36 -15.06 -3.24
N PHE A 111 -7.41 -14.19 -3.61
CA PHE A 111 -6.21 -14.59 -4.37
C PHE A 111 -4.90 -14.36 -3.61
N VAL A 112 -4.98 -13.89 -2.36
CA VAL A 112 -3.80 -13.60 -1.53
C VAL A 112 -3.31 -14.86 -0.82
N LEU A 113 -1.99 -15.06 -0.74
CA LEU A 113 -1.41 -16.09 0.10
C LEU A 113 -1.58 -15.75 1.59
N ARG A 114 -2.29 -16.60 2.33
CA ARG A 114 -2.42 -16.51 3.79
C ARG A 114 -1.16 -17.07 4.44
N SER A 115 -0.54 -16.30 5.35
CA SER A 115 0.55 -16.82 6.20
C SER A 115 -0.02 -17.68 7.32
N SER A 116 0.78 -18.60 7.85
CA SER A 116 0.53 -19.32 9.10
C SER A 116 1.09 -18.58 10.33
N ASP A 117 1.77 -17.45 10.13
CA ASP A 117 2.38 -16.65 11.19
C ASP A 117 1.33 -16.11 12.16
N THR A 118 1.71 -15.99 13.43
CA THR A 118 0.86 -15.36 14.43
C THR A 118 0.85 -13.83 14.24
N GLU A 119 -0.14 -13.15 14.83
CA GLU A 119 -0.18 -11.68 14.84
C GLU A 119 1.10 -11.08 15.42
N GLU A 120 1.61 -11.68 16.51
CA GLU A 120 2.86 -11.26 17.15
C GLU A 120 4.07 -11.43 16.22
N ASP A 121 4.16 -12.56 15.50
CA ASP A 121 5.23 -12.78 14.53
C ASP A 121 5.19 -11.75 13.40
N LEU A 122 4.01 -11.48 12.85
CA LEU A 122 3.82 -10.48 11.79
C LEU A 122 4.23 -9.08 12.25
N ASN A 123 3.87 -8.73 13.49
CA ASN A 123 4.20 -7.45 14.10
C ASN A 123 5.71 -7.26 14.30
N GLN A 124 6.39 -8.27 14.84
CA GLN A 124 7.85 -8.25 15.03
C GLN A 124 8.60 -8.25 13.70
N GLN A 125 8.10 -9.00 12.71
CA GLN A 125 8.62 -8.99 11.34
C GLN A 125 8.47 -7.60 10.69
N LEU A 126 7.30 -6.96 10.85
CA LEU A 126 7.06 -5.61 10.31
C LEU A 126 8.03 -4.62 10.94
N HIS A 127 8.11 -4.61 12.27
CA HIS A 127 9.03 -3.77 13.03
C HIS A 127 10.47 -3.86 12.54
N SER A 128 10.93 -5.08 12.24
CA SER A 128 12.29 -5.31 11.73
C SER A 128 12.47 -4.93 10.25
N SER A 129 11.47 -5.20 9.41
CA SER A 129 11.53 -5.02 7.95
C SER A 129 11.71 -3.56 7.52
N VAL A 130 11.05 -2.64 8.24
CA VAL A 130 10.98 -1.21 7.90
C VAL A 130 12.30 -0.46 8.10
N ARG A 131 13.32 -1.12 8.66
CA ARG A 131 14.70 -0.62 8.68
C ARG A 131 15.35 -0.61 7.29
N THR A 132 14.84 -1.42 6.37
CA THR A 132 15.32 -1.54 4.98
C THR A 132 14.35 -0.87 4.01
N SER A 133 14.78 -0.62 2.77
CA SER A 133 13.96 -0.02 1.72
C SER A 133 13.00 -1.01 1.02
N ASN A 134 12.92 -2.26 1.49
CA ASN A 134 12.07 -3.29 0.88
C ASN A 134 10.59 -3.09 1.25
N LEU A 135 9.89 -2.29 0.43
CA LEU A 135 8.46 -2.03 0.60
C LEU A 135 7.60 -3.26 0.36
N ASP A 136 8.02 -4.21 -0.49
CA ASP A 136 7.21 -5.38 -0.82
C ASP A 136 7.03 -6.30 0.39
N THR A 137 8.08 -6.48 1.19
CA THR A 137 8.00 -7.22 2.46
C THR A 137 7.04 -6.52 3.43
N SER A 138 7.19 -5.21 3.63
CA SER A 138 6.35 -4.46 4.55
C SER A 138 4.88 -4.42 4.11
N LEU A 139 4.62 -4.24 2.80
CA LEU A 139 3.26 -4.30 2.23
C LEU A 139 2.62 -5.68 2.44
N ARG A 140 3.38 -6.76 2.28
CA ARG A 140 2.90 -8.12 2.52
C ARG A 140 2.49 -8.32 3.98
N LEU A 141 3.34 -7.94 4.92
CA LEU A 141 3.06 -8.06 6.35
C LEU A 141 1.83 -7.25 6.75
N LEU A 142 1.73 -6.00 6.28
CA LEU A 142 0.56 -5.15 6.49
C LEU A 142 -0.71 -5.74 5.85
N SER A 143 -0.61 -6.37 4.68
CA SER A 143 -1.75 -7.05 4.04
C SER A 143 -2.23 -8.29 4.79
N GLN A 144 -1.36 -8.88 5.62
CA GLN A 144 -1.65 -10.05 6.44
C GLN A 144 -2.14 -9.68 7.86
N GLY A 145 -2.16 -8.39 8.19
CA GLY A 145 -2.71 -7.88 9.45
C GLY A 145 -1.66 -7.39 10.46
N ALA A 146 -0.39 -7.24 10.08
CA ALA A 146 0.59 -6.61 10.95
C ALA A 146 0.14 -5.19 11.35
N ASP A 147 0.20 -4.88 12.64
CA ASP A 147 -0.17 -3.58 13.20
C ASP A 147 0.95 -2.55 12.96
N PRO A 148 0.71 -1.48 12.17
CA PRO A 148 1.70 -0.43 11.96
C PRO A 148 2.04 0.37 13.23
N ASN A 149 1.21 0.29 14.28
CA ASN A 149 1.41 0.92 15.58
C ASN A 149 1.96 -0.02 16.67
N TYR A 150 2.30 -1.26 16.30
CA TYR A 150 2.80 -2.25 17.24
C TYR A 150 3.97 -1.72 18.07
N PHE A 151 3.87 -1.86 19.39
CA PHE A 151 4.91 -1.44 20.33
C PHE A 151 5.76 -2.65 20.75
N TYR A 152 6.98 -2.72 20.24
CA TYR A 152 7.89 -3.80 20.58
C TYR A 152 8.52 -3.54 21.94
N GLN A 153 8.04 -4.22 22.99
CA GLN A 153 8.46 -4.03 24.38
C GLN A 153 9.99 -4.09 24.55
N ASP A 154 10.64 -5.12 24.02
CA ASP A 154 12.09 -5.32 24.16
C ASP A 154 12.95 -4.24 23.49
N LYS A 155 12.40 -3.59 22.44
CA LYS A 155 13.07 -2.49 21.73
C LYS A 155 12.60 -1.11 22.19
N GLY A 156 11.47 -1.05 22.89
CA GLY A 156 10.84 0.14 23.39
C GLY A 156 10.37 1.11 22.30
N ASN A 157 10.06 0.65 21.09
CA ASN A 157 9.67 1.54 19.98
C ASN A 157 8.73 0.85 18.98
N ARG A 158 8.24 1.62 18.00
CA ARG A 158 7.25 1.18 16.98
C ARG A 158 7.85 1.16 15.58
N PRO A 159 7.25 0.47 14.60
CA PRO A 159 7.71 0.48 13.21
C PRO A 159 8.04 1.88 12.67
N LEU A 160 7.19 2.87 12.95
CA LEU A 160 7.40 4.24 12.48
C LEU A 160 8.67 4.89 13.06
N HIS A 161 9.05 4.58 14.31
CA HIS A 161 10.31 5.04 14.92
C HIS A 161 11.53 4.41 14.25
N VAL A 162 11.44 3.11 13.93
CA VAL A 162 12.53 2.36 13.27
C VAL A 162 12.76 2.90 11.86
N ALA A 163 11.69 3.06 11.08
CA ALA A 163 11.75 3.64 9.74
C ALA A 163 12.32 5.07 9.78
N ALA A 164 11.91 5.87 10.77
CA ALA A 164 12.37 7.25 10.91
C ALA A 164 13.87 7.32 11.24
N THR A 165 14.31 6.52 12.20
CA THR A 165 15.72 6.42 12.60
C THR A 165 16.59 5.95 11.43
N ALA A 166 16.10 4.99 10.63
CA ALA A 166 16.79 4.46 9.46
C ALA A 166 16.71 5.38 8.22
N GLY A 167 15.97 6.49 8.27
CA GLY A 167 15.79 7.40 7.13
C GLY A 167 14.99 6.82 5.97
N GLN A 168 14.17 5.79 6.23
CA GLN A 168 13.39 5.08 5.22
C GLN A 168 12.10 5.83 4.88
N LEU A 169 12.21 6.91 4.11
CA LEU A 169 11.09 7.80 3.79
C LEU A 169 9.88 7.06 3.19
N LEU A 170 10.11 6.14 2.24
CA LEU A 170 9.01 5.41 1.60
C LEU A 170 8.33 4.41 2.55
N GLN A 171 9.06 3.86 3.52
CA GLN A 171 8.48 3.02 4.56
C GLN A 171 7.56 3.83 5.47
N LEU A 172 7.93 5.07 5.79
CA LEU A 172 7.08 5.97 6.57
C LEU A 172 5.77 6.29 5.81
N GLU A 173 5.85 6.59 4.50
CA GLU A 173 4.67 6.80 3.65
C GLU A 173 3.74 5.59 3.68
N LEU A 174 4.29 4.39 3.48
CA LEU A 174 3.53 3.14 3.50
C LEU A 174 2.86 2.88 4.86
N LEU A 175 3.62 3.01 5.95
CA LEU A 175 3.11 2.80 7.31
C LEU A 175 1.97 3.78 7.64
N MET A 176 2.10 5.05 7.28
CA MET A 176 1.03 6.04 7.50
C MET A 176 -0.22 5.77 6.66
N ILE A 177 -0.08 5.33 5.42
CA ILE A 177 -1.21 4.90 4.59
C ILE A 177 -2.00 3.79 5.30
N TYR A 178 -1.30 2.93 6.03
CA TYR A 178 -1.89 1.86 6.83
C TYR A 178 -2.35 2.31 8.23
N GLY A 179 -2.21 3.58 8.59
CA GLY A 179 -2.72 4.14 9.84
C GLY A 179 -1.69 4.24 10.98
N ALA A 180 -0.38 4.21 10.67
CA ALA A 180 0.64 4.51 11.67
C ALA A 180 0.46 5.93 12.22
N ASP A 181 0.46 6.06 13.55
CA ASP A 181 0.34 7.32 14.27
C ASP A 181 1.74 7.87 14.62
N ALA A 182 2.07 9.02 14.05
CA ALA A 182 3.35 9.69 14.28
C ALA A 182 3.42 10.49 15.59
N HIS A 183 2.36 10.49 16.40
CA HIS A 183 2.33 11.13 17.71
C HIS A 183 2.63 10.17 18.87
N LEU A 184 2.67 8.86 18.61
CA LEU A 184 2.96 7.86 19.63
C LEU A 184 4.42 7.91 20.09
N LEU A 185 4.64 7.81 21.40
CA LEU A 185 5.97 7.94 22.02
C LEU A 185 6.68 6.59 22.20
N ASP A 186 7.98 6.54 21.89
CA ASP A 186 8.87 5.45 22.30
C ASP A 186 9.11 5.42 23.82
N SER A 187 9.85 4.41 24.30
CA SER A 187 10.23 4.26 25.72
C SER A 187 11.12 5.39 26.25
N LYS A 188 11.68 6.21 25.36
CA LYS A 188 12.49 7.38 25.68
C LYS A 188 11.68 8.68 25.63
N GLY A 189 10.37 8.61 25.40
CA GLY A 189 9.49 9.77 25.31
C GLY A 189 9.60 10.56 24.01
N ASN A 190 10.11 9.96 22.93
CA ASN A 190 10.24 10.61 21.62
C ASN A 190 9.16 10.13 20.66
N THR A 191 8.66 11.04 19.82
CA THR A 191 7.87 10.69 18.63
C THR A 191 8.80 10.33 17.46
N PRO A 192 8.30 9.63 16.41
CA PRO A 192 9.03 9.43 15.17
C PRO A 192 9.46 10.75 14.49
N LEU A 193 8.71 11.83 14.71
CA LEU A 193 9.04 13.16 14.19
C LEU A 193 10.30 13.73 14.85
N ASN A 194 10.60 13.37 16.11
CA ASN A 194 11.77 13.91 16.80
C ASN A 194 13.12 13.48 16.18
N TYR A 195 13.16 12.45 15.33
CA TYR A 195 14.40 12.02 14.69
C TYR A 195 14.81 12.94 13.52
N ARG A 196 16.00 13.55 13.64
CA ARG A 196 16.56 14.57 12.72
C ARG A 196 16.59 14.16 11.24
N THR A 197 16.71 12.87 10.94
CA THR A 197 16.78 12.34 9.56
C THR A 197 15.51 12.61 8.76
N ILE A 198 14.38 12.76 9.46
CA ILE A 198 13.05 12.85 8.88
C ILE A 198 12.54 14.29 8.88
N TYR A 199 12.78 15.06 9.94
CA TYR A 199 12.27 16.44 10.11
C TYR A 199 12.45 17.36 8.88
N SER A 200 13.56 17.24 8.16
CA SER A 200 13.80 18.03 6.93
C SER A 200 13.02 17.54 5.70
N LYS A 201 12.72 16.23 5.63
CA LYS A 201 12.06 15.57 4.50
C LYS A 201 10.54 15.56 4.60
N ILE A 202 10.00 15.61 5.82
CA ILE A 202 8.55 15.56 6.10
C ILE A 202 7.97 16.90 6.56
N SER A 203 8.75 17.98 6.54
CA SER A 203 8.25 19.35 6.83
C SER A 203 7.11 19.79 5.91
N SER A 204 6.91 19.08 4.79
CA SER A 204 5.79 19.24 3.85
C SER A 204 4.65 18.23 4.04
N TRP A 205 4.73 17.34 5.04
CA TRP A 205 3.61 16.48 5.42
C TRP A 205 2.56 17.34 6.11
N THR A 206 1.73 18.02 5.30
CA THR A 206 0.41 18.38 5.76
C THR A 206 -0.26 17.07 6.11
N PHE A 207 -0.54 16.84 7.39
CA PHE A 207 -1.43 15.77 7.86
C PHE A 207 -2.82 16.04 7.25
N THR A 208 -2.98 15.74 5.97
CA THR A 208 -4.27 15.81 5.28
C THR A 208 -4.98 14.52 5.61
N THR A 209 -5.47 14.43 6.85
CA THR A 209 -6.70 13.68 7.14
C THR A 209 -7.85 14.19 6.25
N SER A 210 -7.75 15.43 5.76
CA SER A 210 -8.57 15.99 4.67
C SER A 210 -8.03 15.64 3.28
N TRP A 211 -8.14 14.38 2.88
CA TRP A 211 -8.18 14.02 1.45
C TRP A 211 -9.54 14.49 0.93
N THR A 212 -9.71 15.77 0.64
CA THR A 212 -10.90 16.26 -0.04
C THR A 212 -10.83 15.79 -1.49
N ASP A 213 -11.82 14.98 -1.86
CA ASP A 213 -12.11 14.59 -3.24
C ASP A 213 -12.28 15.85 -4.10
N GLU A 214 -11.27 16.19 -4.90
CA GLU A 214 -11.48 17.11 -6.02
C GLU A 214 -11.86 16.31 -7.26
N LYS A 215 -13.19 16.23 -7.41
CA LYS A 215 -14.06 15.83 -8.54
C LYS A 215 -14.03 14.38 -9.03
#